data_AF-A0A433KEX4-F1
#
_entry.id   AF-A0A433KEX4-F1
#
_cell.length_a   1.000
_cell.length_b   1.000
_cell.length_c   1.000
_cell.angle_alpha   90.00
_cell.angle_beta   90.00
_cell.angle_gamma   90.00
#
_symmetry.space_group_name_H-M   'P 1'
#
loop_
_entity.id
_entity.type
_entity.pdbx_description
1 polymer ?
#
loop_
_entity_poly.entity_id
_entity_poly.type
_entity_poly.pdbx_seq_one_letter_code
_entity_poly.pdbx_strand_id
1 'polypeptide(L)'
;MEIIKVKLTGARPLLMHADIFADPLNPLTKAHKTLTGKRKKTDDDHELIAKSEWRGGMYFDEKLGPYVPGVNIEASMIAGGKLSKLGTQLKRSVEIIDDKCKLEYDGPRTVEKLWNQRFYDARSVKVQTSRLMRYRPIFNHWSLTCEVAFDPESIDRQQVIKCLQDGGQYCGIGDYRPKFGRFDVEVMQ
;
A
#
# COMPACT_ATOMS: atom_id res chain seq x y z
N MET A 1 6.69 -10.30 -24.78
CA MET A 1 6.76 -9.81 -23.39
C MET A 1 8.19 -9.42 -23.08
N GLU A 2 8.38 -8.18 -22.67
CA GLU A 2 9.65 -7.66 -22.15
C GLU A 2 9.46 -7.32 -20.66
N ILE A 3 10.57 -7.28 -19.92
CA ILE A 3 10.57 -7.00 -18.48
C ILE A 3 11.46 -5.80 -18.21
N ILE A 4 10.98 -4.88 -17.38
CA ILE A 4 11.75 -3.76 -16.85
C ILE A 4 11.80 -3.89 -15.34
N LYS A 5 13.01 -3.95 -14.79
CA LYS A 5 13.21 -3.87 -13.35
C LYS A 5 13.27 -2.42 -12.91
N VAL A 6 12.46 -2.05 -11.93
CA VAL A 6 12.36 -0.68 -11.44
C VAL A 6 12.49 -0.63 -9.93
N LYS A 7 13.12 0.42 -9.43
CA LYS A 7 13.12 0.78 -8.02
C LYS A 7 12.20 1.98 -7.82
N LEU A 8 11.28 1.85 -6.87
CA LEU A 8 10.37 2.91 -6.45
C LEU A 8 10.90 3.47 -5.12
N THR A 9 11.15 4.77 -5.07
CA THR A 9 11.60 5.45 -3.84
C THR A 9 10.54 6.44 -3.38
N GLY A 10 10.10 6.33 -2.14
CA GLY A 10 9.03 7.16 -1.59
C GLY A 10 9.38 8.65 -1.52
N ALA A 11 8.66 9.47 -2.27
CA ALA A 11 8.71 10.93 -2.17
C ALA A 11 7.78 11.48 -1.06
N ARG A 12 6.85 10.64 -0.58
CA ARG A 12 5.97 10.90 0.57
C ARG A 12 5.87 9.63 1.42
N PRO A 13 5.56 9.75 2.74
CA PRO A 13 5.32 8.57 3.57
C PRO A 13 4.28 7.63 2.96
N LEU A 14 4.50 6.32 3.07
CA LEU A 14 3.54 5.30 2.68
C LEU A 14 2.58 5.03 3.83
N LEU A 15 1.30 5.28 3.59
CA LEU A 15 0.23 4.93 4.50
C LEU A 15 -0.47 3.69 3.96
N MET A 16 -0.54 2.62 4.75
CA MET A 16 -1.16 1.37 4.33
C MET A 16 -2.62 1.26 4.78
N HIS A 17 -3.41 0.55 3.97
CA HIS A 17 -4.75 0.11 4.33
C HIS A 17 -5.09 -1.16 3.54
N ALA A 18 -4.64 -2.31 4.04
CA ALA A 18 -4.98 -3.60 3.49
C ALA A 18 -6.47 -3.92 3.63
N ASP A 19 -6.98 -4.78 2.75
CA ASP A 19 -8.37 -5.21 2.65
C ASP A 19 -8.67 -6.46 3.49
N ILE A 20 -7.80 -6.83 4.45
CA ILE A 20 -7.94 -8.01 5.32
C ILE A 20 -9.35 -8.10 5.94
N PHE A 21 -9.90 -6.97 6.38
CA PHE A 21 -11.21 -6.91 7.02
C PHE A 21 -12.41 -7.09 6.07
N ALA A 22 -12.18 -7.09 4.75
CA ALA A 22 -13.20 -7.46 3.77
C ALA A 22 -13.53 -8.96 3.84
N ASP A 23 -12.55 -9.81 4.21
CA ASP A 23 -12.79 -11.24 4.41
C ASP A 23 -13.35 -11.50 5.82
N PRO A 24 -14.64 -11.90 5.96
CA PRO A 24 -15.24 -12.21 7.24
C PRO A 24 -14.68 -13.48 7.89
N LEU A 25 -14.02 -14.36 7.13
CA LEU A 25 -13.46 -15.62 7.60
C LEU A 25 -12.03 -15.47 8.14
N ASN A 26 -11.34 -14.39 7.78
CA ASN A 26 -9.99 -14.11 8.23
C ASN A 26 -9.90 -14.02 9.77
N PRO A 27 -8.91 -14.67 10.40
CA PRO A 27 -8.73 -14.62 11.86
C PRO A 27 -8.60 -13.21 12.43
N LEU A 28 -7.90 -12.29 11.75
CA LEU A 28 -7.76 -10.90 12.18
C LEU A 28 -9.11 -10.17 12.16
N THR A 29 -9.94 -10.44 11.15
CA THR A 29 -11.30 -9.88 11.06
C THR A 29 -12.18 -10.36 12.20
N LYS A 30 -12.16 -11.67 12.50
CA LYS A 30 -12.90 -12.26 13.63
C LYS A 30 -12.47 -11.64 14.95
N ALA A 31 -11.16 -11.54 15.20
CA ALA A 31 -10.61 -10.92 16.41
C ALA A 31 -11.04 -9.44 16.52
N HIS A 32 -10.95 -8.67 15.44
CA HIS A 32 -11.36 -7.27 15.41
C HIS A 32 -12.85 -7.08 15.72
N LYS A 33 -13.71 -7.94 15.15
CA LYS A 33 -15.16 -7.94 15.41
C LYS A 33 -15.48 -8.21 16.88
N THR A 34 -14.79 -9.16 17.51
CA THR A 34 -14.96 -9.43 18.95
C THR A 34 -14.62 -8.22 19.81
N LEU A 35 -13.53 -7.52 19.51
CA LEU A 35 -13.12 -6.32 20.24
C LEU A 35 -14.12 -5.16 20.04
N THR A 36 -14.48 -4.89 18.78
CA THR A 36 -15.36 -3.77 18.43
C THR A 36 -16.82 -3.98 18.82
N GLY A 37 -17.26 -5.24 18.93
CA GLY A 37 -18.61 -5.62 19.34
C GLY A 37 -18.93 -5.40 20.83
N LYS A 38 -17.95 -5.10 21.68
CA LYS A 38 -18.18 -4.78 23.10
C LYS A 38 -19.04 -3.51 23.24
N ARG A 39 -20.12 -3.58 24.04
CA ARG A 39 -21.04 -2.43 24.25
C ARG A 39 -20.40 -1.28 25.04
N LYS A 40 -19.74 -1.61 26.14
CA LYS A 40 -18.91 -0.66 26.91
C LYS A 40 -17.45 -1.01 26.65
N LYS A 41 -16.64 0.00 26.34
CA LYS A 41 -15.22 -0.16 26.05
C LYS A 41 -14.44 0.58 27.12
N THR A 42 -13.42 -0.08 27.67
CA THR A 42 -12.42 0.56 28.52
C THR A 42 -11.34 1.22 27.66
N ASP A 43 -10.43 1.97 28.29
CA ASP A 43 -9.27 2.53 27.58
C ASP A 43 -8.38 1.42 27.00
N ASP A 44 -8.20 0.32 27.73
CA ASP A 44 -7.50 -0.88 27.25
C ASP A 44 -8.20 -1.48 26.00
N ASP A 45 -9.53 -1.51 25.98
CA ASP A 45 -10.27 -1.96 24.79
C ASP A 45 -10.01 -1.05 23.60
N HIS A 46 -9.90 0.27 23.80
CA HIS A 46 -9.58 1.21 22.75
C HIS A 46 -8.16 1.01 22.20
N GLU A 47 -7.17 0.72 23.05
CA GLU A 47 -5.81 0.40 22.62
C GLU A 47 -5.76 -0.93 21.85
N LEU A 48 -6.46 -1.96 22.32
CA LEU A 48 -6.55 -3.24 21.61
C LEU A 48 -7.22 -3.08 20.23
N ILE A 49 -8.28 -2.27 20.14
CA ILE A 49 -8.95 -1.96 18.86
C ILE A 49 -7.99 -1.21 17.94
N ALA A 50 -7.24 -0.23 18.45
CA ALA A 50 -6.26 0.53 17.68
C ALA A 50 -5.16 -0.38 17.11
N LYS A 51 -4.59 -1.26 17.95
CA LYS A 51 -3.57 -2.23 17.53
C LYS A 51 -4.12 -3.25 16.53
N SER A 52 -5.34 -3.72 16.75
CA SER A 52 -6.02 -4.65 15.83
C SER A 52 -6.29 -4.00 14.47
N GLU A 53 -6.78 -2.75 14.46
CA GLU A 53 -6.99 -1.99 13.24
C GLU A 53 -5.69 -1.79 12.46
N TRP A 54 -4.66 -1.30 13.14
CA TRP A 54 -3.34 -1.08 12.56
C TRP A 54 -2.80 -2.37 11.93
N ARG A 55 -2.91 -3.51 12.64
CA ARG A 55 -2.45 -4.81 12.13
C ARG A 55 -3.24 -5.26 10.90
N GLY A 56 -4.56 -5.08 10.91
CA GLY A 56 -5.42 -5.42 9.76
C GLY A 56 -5.21 -4.49 8.56
N GLY A 57 -4.76 -3.26 8.78
CA GLY A 57 -4.40 -2.32 7.73
C GLY A 57 -3.01 -2.53 7.13
N MET A 58 -2.19 -3.43 7.67
CA MET A 58 -0.83 -3.69 7.19
C MET A 58 -0.78 -4.84 6.20
N TYR A 59 -0.22 -4.60 5.02
CA TYR A 59 0.27 -5.66 4.15
C TYR A 59 1.51 -6.28 4.79
N PHE A 60 1.37 -7.49 5.31
CA PHE A 60 2.41 -8.16 6.09
C PHE A 60 2.50 -9.63 5.71
N ASP A 61 3.71 -10.09 5.46
CA ASP A 61 4.05 -11.49 5.24
C ASP A 61 5.01 -11.95 6.35
N GLU A 62 4.83 -13.16 6.86
CA GLU A 62 5.63 -13.66 8.00
C GLU A 62 7.13 -13.78 7.68
N LYS A 63 7.50 -13.99 6.42
CA LYS A 63 8.91 -14.11 5.99
C LYS A 63 9.48 -12.77 5.51
N LEU A 64 8.72 -12.01 4.72
CA LEU A 64 9.19 -10.75 4.13
C LEU A 64 9.06 -9.56 5.10
N GLY A 65 8.13 -9.64 6.05
CA GLY A 65 7.65 -8.51 6.83
C GLY A 65 6.67 -7.64 6.02
N PRO A 66 6.66 -6.31 6.24
CA PRO A 66 5.86 -5.39 5.45
C PRO A 66 6.20 -5.43 3.96
N TYR A 67 5.17 -5.41 3.12
CA TYR A 67 5.29 -5.43 1.67
C TYR A 67 4.24 -4.51 1.02
N VAL A 68 4.34 -4.30 -0.28
CA VAL A 68 3.30 -3.65 -1.10
C VAL A 68 2.84 -4.67 -2.15
N PRO A 69 1.52 -4.90 -2.31
CA PRO A 69 1.03 -5.74 -3.38
C PRO A 69 1.36 -5.17 -4.76
N GLY A 70 1.78 -6.00 -5.72
CA GLY A 70 2.06 -5.56 -7.10
C GLY A 70 0.86 -4.83 -7.73
N VAL A 71 -0.35 -5.33 -7.47
CA VAL A 71 -1.62 -4.72 -7.93
C VAL A 71 -1.81 -3.27 -7.47
N ASN A 72 -1.23 -2.86 -6.33
CA ASN A 72 -1.29 -1.47 -5.89
C ASN A 72 -0.44 -0.57 -6.79
N ILE A 73 0.75 -1.04 -7.17
CA ILE A 73 1.67 -0.35 -8.08
C ILE A 73 1.04 -0.28 -9.47
N GLU A 74 0.46 -1.38 -9.95
CA GLU A 74 -0.24 -1.44 -11.24
C GLU A 74 -1.42 -0.45 -11.28
N ALA A 75 -2.24 -0.41 -10.23
CA ALA A 75 -3.34 0.54 -10.14
C ALA A 75 -2.87 2.00 -10.15
N SER A 76 -1.73 2.29 -9.52
CA SER A 76 -1.10 3.61 -9.55
C SER A 76 -0.62 3.98 -10.97
N MET A 77 0.05 3.06 -11.65
CA MET A 77 0.52 3.24 -13.02
C MET A 77 -0.63 3.43 -14.01
N ILE A 78 -1.71 2.63 -13.90
CA ILE A 78 -2.92 2.80 -14.70
C ILE A 78 -3.54 4.17 -14.45
N ALA A 79 -3.58 4.64 -13.20
CA ALA A 79 -4.09 5.97 -12.87
C ALA A 79 -3.21 7.09 -13.47
N GLY A 80 -1.89 6.94 -13.44
CA GLY A 80 -0.95 7.83 -14.13
C GLY A 80 -1.19 7.86 -15.65
N GLY A 81 -1.30 6.69 -16.28
CA GLY A 81 -1.53 6.57 -17.72
C GLY A 81 -2.87 7.14 -18.19
N LYS A 82 -3.88 7.29 -17.32
CA LYS A 82 -5.12 8.00 -17.66
C LYS A 82 -4.87 9.47 -18.01
N LEU A 83 -3.82 10.10 -17.48
CA LEU A 83 -3.45 11.48 -17.82
C LEU A 83 -3.08 11.64 -19.31
N SER A 84 -2.59 10.56 -19.92
CA SER A 84 -2.23 10.49 -21.34
C SER A 84 -3.17 9.59 -22.15
N LYS A 85 -4.35 9.25 -21.62
CA LYS A 85 -5.35 8.35 -22.26
C LYS A 85 -4.87 6.91 -22.53
N LEU A 86 -3.81 6.46 -21.85
CA LEU A 86 -3.24 5.11 -21.97
C LEU A 86 -3.80 4.11 -20.95
N GLY A 87 -4.64 4.54 -20.01
CA GLY A 87 -5.11 3.68 -18.91
C GLY A 87 -5.79 2.37 -19.32
N THR A 88 -6.56 2.36 -20.41
CA THR A 88 -7.20 1.13 -20.92
C THR A 88 -6.20 0.20 -21.62
N GLN A 89 -5.20 0.77 -22.30
CA GLN A 89 -4.14 0.03 -22.96
C GLN A 89 -3.24 -0.65 -21.93
N LEU A 90 -2.83 0.08 -20.89
CA LEU A 90 -2.02 -0.45 -19.78
C LEU A 90 -2.66 -1.70 -19.15
N LYS A 91 -3.97 -1.67 -18.87
CA LYS A 91 -4.71 -2.81 -18.31
C LYS A 91 -4.62 -4.11 -19.11
N ARG A 92 -4.27 -4.03 -20.39
CA ARG A 92 -4.20 -5.18 -21.31
C ARG A 92 -2.78 -5.58 -21.68
N SER A 93 -1.81 -4.69 -21.44
CA SER A 93 -0.47 -4.77 -22.01
C SER A 93 0.63 -4.72 -20.96
N VAL A 94 0.31 -4.45 -19.69
CA VAL A 94 1.28 -4.33 -18.62
C VAL A 94 0.80 -5.05 -17.36
N GLU A 95 1.74 -5.70 -16.68
CA GLU A 95 1.53 -6.41 -15.42
C GLU A 95 2.73 -6.15 -14.48
N ILE A 96 2.46 -6.03 -13.18
CA ILE A 96 3.52 -6.10 -12.16
C ILE A 96 3.68 -7.56 -11.74
N ILE A 97 4.81 -8.18 -12.06
CA ILE A 97 5.05 -9.62 -11.86
C ILE A 97 5.09 -9.99 -10.37
N ASP A 98 5.60 -9.08 -9.53
CA ASP A 98 5.75 -9.31 -8.10
C ASP A 98 4.42 -9.15 -7.34
N ASP A 99 3.79 -10.27 -6.97
CA ASP A 99 2.63 -10.28 -6.08
C ASP A 99 2.89 -9.51 -4.77
N LYS A 100 4.09 -9.69 -4.21
CA LYS A 100 4.53 -9.09 -2.94
C LYS A 100 5.86 -8.37 -3.13
N CYS A 101 5.81 -7.07 -3.38
CA CYS A 101 6.99 -6.22 -3.43
C CYS A 101 7.48 -5.93 -2.01
N LYS A 102 8.62 -6.53 -1.61
CA LYS A 102 9.20 -6.32 -0.28
C LYS A 102 9.44 -4.83 -0.03
N LEU A 103 8.97 -4.33 1.11
CA LEU A 103 9.22 -2.95 1.52
C LEU A 103 10.60 -2.86 2.19
N GLU A 104 11.42 -1.94 1.70
CA GLU A 104 12.68 -1.54 2.32
C GLU A 104 12.48 -0.23 3.09
N TYR A 105 12.85 -0.25 4.37
CA TYR A 105 12.72 0.86 5.31
C TYR A 105 13.63 0.61 6.51
N ASP A 106 13.99 1.68 7.22
CA ASP A 106 14.77 1.58 8.46
C ASP A 106 13.85 1.26 9.63
N GLY A 107 13.99 0.07 10.20
CA GLY A 107 13.18 -0.34 11.35
C GLY A 107 13.08 -1.85 11.56
N PRO A 108 12.35 -2.26 12.59
CA PRO A 108 12.10 -3.66 12.88
C PRO A 108 11.14 -4.27 11.86
N ARG A 109 11.19 -5.59 11.66
CA ARG A 109 10.32 -6.30 10.70
C ARG A 109 9.23 -7.15 11.34
N THR A 110 9.16 -7.25 12.66
CA THR A 110 8.10 -8.00 13.35
C THR A 110 6.96 -7.08 13.77
N VAL A 111 5.72 -7.60 13.72
CA VAL A 111 4.50 -6.86 14.09
C VAL A 111 4.63 -6.21 15.47
N GLU A 112 5.09 -6.95 16.48
CA GLU A 112 5.20 -6.42 17.84
C GLU A 112 6.17 -5.24 17.92
N LYS A 113 7.37 -5.39 17.34
CA LYS A 113 8.40 -4.35 17.38
C LYS A 113 7.99 -3.11 16.57
N LEU A 114 7.31 -3.29 15.44
CA LEU A 114 6.76 -2.19 14.63
C LEU A 114 5.74 -1.37 15.42
N TRP A 115 4.83 -2.03 16.15
CA TRP A 115 3.88 -1.34 17.03
C TRP A 115 4.60 -0.55 18.13
N ASN A 116 5.54 -1.19 18.83
CA ASN A 116 6.26 -0.58 19.95
C ASN A 116 7.12 0.61 19.51
N GLN A 117 7.65 0.59 18.29
CA GLN A 117 8.38 1.72 17.68
C GLN A 117 7.48 2.74 16.96
N ARG A 118 6.15 2.64 17.14
CA ARG A 118 5.18 3.61 16.63
C ARG A 118 5.16 3.75 15.11
N PHE A 119 5.26 2.64 14.38
CA PHE A 119 5.00 2.59 12.93
C PHE A 119 3.50 2.71 12.62
N TYR A 120 2.83 3.71 13.19
CA TYR A 120 1.42 4.00 12.98
C TYR A 120 1.16 5.51 12.88
N ASP A 121 0.23 5.85 11.99
CA ASP A 121 -0.42 7.15 11.92
C ASP A 121 -1.74 7.08 12.68
N ALA A 122 -1.90 7.96 13.67
CA ALA A 122 -3.13 8.10 14.44
C ALA A 122 -3.80 9.43 14.06
N ARG A 123 -4.91 9.37 13.33
CA ARG A 123 -5.65 10.58 12.97
C ARG A 123 -7.15 10.36 12.92
N SER A 124 -7.88 11.45 13.14
CA SER A 124 -9.34 11.44 13.04
C SER A 124 -9.78 11.37 11.57
N VAL A 125 -10.75 10.51 11.29
CA VAL A 125 -11.43 10.44 9.99
C VAL A 125 -12.94 10.56 10.19
N LYS A 126 -13.63 11.06 9.17
CA LYS A 126 -15.10 11.08 9.15
C LYS A 126 -15.59 9.76 8.55
N VAL A 127 -16.35 8.99 9.32
CA VAL A 127 -17.06 7.79 8.87
C VAL A 127 -18.55 8.09 8.99
N GLN A 128 -19.22 8.20 7.85
CA GLN A 128 -20.61 8.67 7.78
C GLN A 128 -20.77 10.02 8.51
N THR A 129 -21.53 10.07 9.60
CA THR A 129 -21.76 11.27 10.41
C THR A 129 -20.79 11.41 11.58
N SER A 130 -20.07 10.34 11.93
CA SER A 130 -19.21 10.28 13.12
C SER A 130 -17.74 10.57 12.78
N ARG A 131 -17.00 11.11 13.74
CA ARG A 131 -15.55 11.28 13.65
C ARG A 131 -14.89 10.32 14.63
N LEU A 132 -13.96 9.51 14.14
CA LEU A 132 -13.27 8.50 14.95
C LEU A 132 -11.78 8.48 14.62
N MET A 133 -10.96 8.12 15.61
CA MET A 133 -9.52 7.94 15.43
C MET A 133 -9.27 6.62 14.71
N ARG A 134 -8.44 6.66 13.67
CA ARG A 134 -7.94 5.48 12.95
C ARG A 134 -6.45 5.37 13.15
N TYR A 135 -5.99 4.15 13.36
CA TYR A 135 -4.60 3.78 13.48
C TYR A 135 -4.20 2.96 12.25
N ARG A 136 -3.35 3.53 11.40
CA ARG A 136 -2.91 2.89 10.14
C ARG A 136 -1.40 2.78 10.09
N PRO A 137 -0.84 1.71 9.50
CA PRO A 137 0.61 1.60 9.36
C PRO A 137 1.18 2.70 8.49
N ILE A 138 2.30 3.27 8.91
CA ILE A 138 3.01 4.31 8.16
C ILE A 138 4.51 4.00 8.07
N PHE A 139 5.08 4.22 6.89
CA PHE A 139 6.51 4.14 6.63
C PHE A 139 6.98 5.46 6.03
N ASN A 140 7.78 6.22 6.79
CA ASN A 140 8.15 7.60 6.41
C ASN A 140 9.18 7.64 5.29
N HIS A 141 10.18 6.76 5.37
CA HIS A 141 11.19 6.55 4.34
C HIS A 141 11.07 5.11 3.89
N TRP A 142 10.77 4.92 2.61
CA TRP A 142 10.52 3.61 2.07
C TRP A 142 10.99 3.53 0.62
N SER A 143 11.39 2.33 0.21
CA SER A 143 11.58 1.99 -1.19
C SER A 143 11.19 0.54 -1.41
N LEU A 144 11.06 0.16 -2.68
CA LEU A 144 10.89 -1.23 -3.09
C LEU A 144 11.40 -1.40 -4.50
N THR A 145 11.58 -2.65 -4.91
CA THR A 145 11.89 -3.04 -6.28
C THR A 145 10.80 -3.96 -6.78
N CYS A 146 10.43 -3.80 -8.05
CA CYS A 146 9.50 -4.70 -8.73
C CYS A 146 9.84 -4.84 -10.21
N GLU A 147 9.32 -5.89 -10.82
CA GLU A 147 9.44 -6.19 -12.24
C GLU A 147 8.13 -5.87 -12.97
N VAL A 148 8.24 -5.07 -14.02
CA VAL A 148 7.13 -4.65 -14.87
C VAL A 148 7.23 -5.42 -16.19
N ALA A 149 6.31 -6.34 -16.42
CA ALA A 149 6.18 -7.04 -17.69
C ALA A 149 5.28 -6.23 -18.62
N PHE A 150 5.67 -6.09 -19.89
CA PHE A 150 4.83 -5.45 -20.89
C PHE A 150 4.93 -6.09 -22.27
N ASP A 151 3.91 -5.87 -23.09
CA ASP A 151 3.88 -6.26 -24.50
C ASP A 151 4.38 -5.11 -25.41
N PRO A 152 5.59 -5.21 -26.01
CA PRO A 152 6.16 -4.15 -26.84
C PRO A 152 5.41 -3.93 -28.16
N GLU A 153 4.61 -4.90 -28.63
CA GLU A 153 3.74 -4.69 -29.80
C GLU A 153 2.54 -3.81 -29.44
N SER A 154 2.13 -3.81 -28.17
CA SER A 154 1.00 -3.04 -27.68
C SER A 154 1.41 -1.67 -27.15
N ILE A 155 2.48 -1.57 -26.36
CA ILE A 155 2.88 -0.32 -25.70
C ILE A 155 4.40 -0.15 -25.69
N ASP A 156 4.87 1.07 -25.97
CA ASP A 156 6.29 1.36 -25.98
C ASP A 156 6.87 1.43 -24.55
N ARG A 157 8.13 0.99 -24.41
CA ARG A 157 8.87 0.97 -23.14
C ARG A 157 8.89 2.33 -22.44
N GLN A 158 9.09 3.42 -23.18
CA GLN A 158 9.10 4.77 -22.59
C GLN A 158 7.72 5.19 -22.11
N GLN A 159 6.65 4.77 -22.78
CA GLN A 159 5.28 5.02 -22.33
C GLN A 159 4.99 4.29 -21.01
N VAL A 160 5.42 3.04 -20.87
CA VAL A 160 5.31 2.28 -19.61
C VAL A 160 6.00 3.03 -18.47
N ILE A 161 7.27 3.41 -18.67
CA ILE A 161 8.06 4.14 -17.67
C ILE A 161 7.40 5.47 -17.32
N LYS A 162 6.94 6.23 -18.32
CA LYS A 162 6.28 7.52 -18.12
C LYS A 162 4.98 7.39 -17.34
N CYS A 163 4.17 6.38 -17.63
CA CYS A 163 2.92 6.11 -16.91
C CYS A 163 3.18 5.74 -15.45
N LEU A 164 4.25 4.98 -15.17
CA LEU A 164 4.64 4.64 -13.81
C LEU A 164 5.17 5.87 -13.06
N GLN A 165 5.97 6.71 -13.71
CA GLN A 165 6.43 8.00 -13.16
C GLN A 165 5.25 8.93 -12.84
N ASP A 166 4.29 9.06 -13.75
CA ASP A 166 3.09 9.86 -13.54
C ASP A 166 2.21 9.28 -12.43
N GLY A 167 2.10 7.95 -12.37
CA GLY A 167 1.46 7.25 -11.27
C GLY A 167 2.10 7.61 -9.94
N GLY A 168 3.43 7.56 -9.84
CA GLY A 168 4.17 7.94 -8.65
C GLY A 168 4.01 9.41 -8.26
N GLN A 169 4.12 10.31 -9.23
CA GLN A 169 4.11 11.76 -9.00
C GLN A 169 2.72 12.31 -8.67
N TYR A 170 1.67 11.81 -9.33
CA TYR A 170 0.32 12.41 -9.26
C TYR A 170 -0.71 11.55 -8.54
N CYS A 171 -0.50 10.22 -8.45
CA CYS A 171 -1.48 9.30 -7.86
C CYS A 171 -1.00 8.70 -6.54
N GLY A 172 0.15 8.03 -6.55
CA GLY A 172 0.72 7.27 -5.44
C GLY A 172 0.05 5.91 -5.20
N ILE A 173 0.57 5.19 -4.21
CA ILE A 173 0.07 3.89 -3.71
C ILE A 173 -0.44 3.97 -2.27
N GLY A 174 -1.19 2.96 -1.84
CA GLY A 174 -1.73 2.90 -0.49
C GLY A 174 -2.92 3.84 -0.25
N ASP A 175 -3.03 4.34 0.96
CA ASP A 175 -4.20 5.08 1.46
C ASP A 175 -3.98 6.60 1.51
N TYR A 176 -5.08 7.34 1.55
CA TYR A 176 -5.13 8.81 1.57
C TYR A 176 -4.30 9.48 0.46
N ARG A 177 -4.35 8.86 -0.71
CA ARG A 177 -3.78 9.39 -1.95
C ARG A 177 -4.52 10.67 -2.41
N PRO A 178 -3.82 11.63 -3.02
CA PRO A 178 -2.39 11.62 -3.38
C PRO A 178 -1.50 12.28 -2.29
N LYS A 179 -1.96 12.41 -1.04
CA LYS A 179 -1.13 13.03 0.03
C LYS A 179 -0.02 12.10 0.53
N PHE A 180 -0.25 10.80 0.47
CA PHE A 180 0.67 9.73 0.88
C PHE A 180 1.02 8.83 -0.31
N GLY A 181 2.10 8.07 -0.18
CA GLY A 181 2.49 6.99 -1.09
C GLY A 181 2.93 7.42 -2.48
N ARG A 182 3.29 8.69 -2.69
CA ARG A 182 3.99 9.13 -3.91
C ARG A 182 5.41 8.61 -3.93
N PHE A 183 5.93 8.36 -5.13
CA PHE A 183 7.26 7.80 -5.33
C PHE A 183 7.89 8.31 -6.63
N ASP A 184 9.21 8.27 -6.65
CA ASP A 184 10.06 8.43 -7.82
C ASP A 184 10.43 7.06 -8.39
N VAL A 185 10.68 7.00 -9.70
CA VAL A 185 10.97 5.76 -10.44
C VAL A 185 12.39 5.79 -10.97
N GLU A 186 13.16 4.77 -10.64
CA GLU A 186 14.49 4.51 -11.18
C GLU A 186 14.47 3.19 -11.96
N VAL A 187 14.87 3.22 -13.22
CA VAL A 187 15.01 2.00 -14.04
C VAL A 187 16.37 1.38 -13.74
N MET A 188 16.36 0.12 -13.32
CA MET A 188 17.57 -0.61 -13.00
C MET A 188 18.21 -1.17 -14.28
N GLN A 189 19.55 -1.15 -14.32
CA GLN A 189 20.34 -1.77 -15.40
C GLN A 189 20.37 -3.29 -15.26
#